data_AF-A0A3B8ZIU7-F1
#
_entry.id   AF-A0A3B8ZIU7-F1
#
_cell.length_a   1.000
_cell.length_b   1.000
_cell.length_c   1.000
_cell.angle_alpha   90.00
_cell.angle_beta   90.00
_cell.angle_gamma   90.00
#
_symmetry.space_group_name_H-M   'P 1'
#
loop_
_entity.id
_entity.type
_entity.pdbx_description
1 polymer ?
#
loop_
_entity_poly.entity_id
_entity_poly.type
_entity_poly.pdbx_seq_one_letter_code
_entity_poly.pdbx_strand_id
1 'polypeptide(L)'
;LHDWDPNQPYYLGIFLVGAYQEVMGSNHNLFGNPNEAHIAIDSDGRFHVTRIVQGSNIEDMMRFAQYDCTQLTESYRRQLAAQVQAGKMSESTASELIEQYRSMATKSTYLD
;
A
#
# COMPACT_ATOMS: atom_id res chain seq x y z
N LEU A 1 25.19 -3.70 -13.54
CA LEU A 1 24.42 -4.49 -12.55
C LEU A 1 24.77 -5.95 -12.76
N HIS A 2 24.63 -6.80 -11.74
CA HIS A 2 24.81 -8.24 -11.92
C HIS A 2 23.66 -8.82 -12.75
N ASP A 3 23.83 -10.02 -13.28
CA ASP A 3 22.75 -10.74 -13.96
C ASP A 3 21.61 -11.02 -12.97
N TRP A 4 20.39 -10.87 -13.44
CA TRP A 4 19.19 -11.08 -12.64
C TRP A 4 18.83 -12.56 -12.57
N ASP A 5 18.63 -13.08 -11.36
CA ASP A 5 18.04 -14.40 -11.09
C ASP A 5 16.61 -14.21 -10.58
N PRO A 6 15.58 -14.67 -11.30
CA PRO A 6 14.19 -14.52 -10.87
C PRO A 6 13.86 -15.26 -9.56
N ASN A 7 14.72 -16.19 -9.11
CA ASN A 7 14.50 -16.95 -7.88
C ASN A 7 15.13 -16.28 -6.65
N GLN A 8 15.83 -15.16 -6.80
CA GLN A 8 16.49 -14.45 -5.71
C GLN A 8 16.07 -12.98 -5.64
N PRO A 9 15.80 -12.43 -4.43
CA PRO A 9 15.58 -11.01 -4.27
C PRO A 9 16.78 -10.20 -4.76
N TYR A 10 16.53 -9.14 -5.53
CA TYR A 10 17.57 -8.24 -6.03
C TYR A 10 17.31 -6.82 -5.54
N TYR A 11 17.98 -6.44 -4.43
CA TYR A 11 17.80 -5.13 -3.81
C TYR A 11 18.71 -4.08 -4.46
N LEU A 12 18.15 -2.89 -4.73
CA LEU A 12 18.90 -1.73 -5.19
C LEU A 12 18.99 -0.69 -4.06
N GLY A 13 20.20 -0.20 -3.83
CA GLY A 13 20.46 0.91 -2.91
C GLY A 13 20.62 2.21 -3.68
N ILE A 14 19.84 3.23 -3.32
CA ILE A 14 19.98 4.58 -3.84
C ILE A 14 20.44 5.46 -2.68
N PHE A 15 21.62 6.06 -2.81
CA PHE A 15 22.27 6.80 -1.73
C PHE A 15 22.23 8.31 -2.00
N LEU A 16 22.49 9.09 -0.95
CA LEU A 16 22.49 10.57 -1.00
C LEU A 16 21.12 11.18 -1.32
N VAL A 17 20.04 10.46 -0.99
CA VAL A 17 18.64 10.90 -1.19
C VAL A 17 18.02 11.58 0.02
N GLY A 18 18.74 11.68 1.15
CA GLY A 18 18.22 12.21 2.41
C GLY A 18 18.00 13.73 2.46
N ALA A 19 18.20 14.44 1.36
CA ALA A 19 17.93 15.87 1.24
C ALA A 19 16.98 16.14 0.08
N TYR A 20 15.97 16.98 0.32
CA TYR A 20 14.95 17.44 -0.62
C TYR A 20 13.99 16.38 -1.20
N GLN A 21 14.41 15.14 -1.43
CA GLN A 21 13.61 14.13 -2.13
C GLN A 21 12.32 13.78 -1.38
N GLU A 22 12.35 13.72 -0.05
CA GLU A 22 11.17 13.41 0.77
C GLU A 22 10.09 14.49 0.67
N VAL A 23 10.47 15.77 0.59
CA VAL A 23 9.53 16.90 0.61
C VAL A 23 9.08 17.28 -0.80
N MET A 24 9.91 17.01 -1.82
CA MET A 24 9.61 17.31 -3.22
C MET A 24 8.94 16.15 -3.96
N GLY A 25 8.80 14.99 -3.32
CA GLY A 25 8.12 13.84 -3.87
C GLY A 25 6.66 14.14 -4.19
N SER A 26 6.27 13.93 -5.43
CA SER A 26 4.87 13.88 -5.84
C SER A 26 4.37 12.44 -5.73
N ASN A 27 3.13 12.27 -5.22
CA ASN A 27 2.44 10.98 -5.18
C ASN A 27 1.92 10.59 -6.58
N HIS A 28 2.82 10.51 -7.57
CA HIS A 28 2.47 10.12 -8.93
C HIS A 28 1.84 8.73 -8.91
N ASN A 29 0.70 8.59 -9.60
CA ASN A 29 -0.09 7.35 -9.61
C ASN A 29 -0.50 6.87 -8.21
N LEU A 30 -0.58 7.77 -7.23
CA LEU A 30 -0.94 7.43 -5.85
C LEU A 30 0.05 6.45 -5.19
N PHE A 31 1.30 6.40 -5.66
CA PHE A 31 2.38 5.83 -4.85
C PHE A 31 2.65 6.79 -3.71
N GLY A 32 2.24 6.41 -2.50
CA GLY A 32 2.47 7.20 -1.30
C GLY A 32 3.87 6.95 -0.72
N ASN A 33 4.05 7.33 0.54
CA ASN A 33 5.35 7.19 1.18
C ASN A 33 5.74 5.72 1.32
N PRO A 34 7.01 5.34 1.06
CA PRO A 34 7.51 4.01 1.37
C PRO A 34 7.64 3.83 2.90
N ASN A 35 7.84 2.58 3.34
CA ASN A 35 8.22 2.32 4.72
C ASN A 35 9.58 2.94 5.02
N GLU A 36 9.72 3.53 6.21
CA GLU A 36 10.97 4.12 6.69
C GLU A 36 11.39 3.46 8.00
N ALA A 37 12.69 3.20 8.15
CA ALA A 37 13.26 2.67 9.37
C ALA A 37 14.43 3.54 9.83
N HIS A 38 14.44 3.89 11.12
CA HIS A 38 15.57 4.57 11.74
C HIS A 38 16.51 3.54 12.35
N ILE A 39 17.76 3.56 11.93
CA ILE A 39 18.79 2.61 12.36
C ILE A 39 19.84 3.36 13.19
N ALA A 40 20.09 2.87 14.40
CA ALA A 40 21.19 3.31 15.24
C ALA A 40 22.26 2.22 15.30
N ILE A 41 23.53 2.60 15.40
CA ILE A 41 24.66 1.68 15.58
C ILE A 41 25.29 1.98 16.93
N ASP A 42 25.42 0.96 17.79
CA ASP A 42 26.01 1.10 19.11
C ASP A 42 27.55 1.09 19.09
N SER A 43 28.16 1.26 20.27
CA SER A 43 29.62 1.26 20.42
C SER A 43 30.30 -0.06 20.06
N ASP A 44 29.56 -1.17 20.07
CA ASP A 44 30.06 -2.50 19.71
C ASP A 44 29.85 -2.79 18.20
N GLY A 45 29.31 -1.82 17.45
CA GLY A 45 29.03 -1.95 16.01
C GLY A 45 27.74 -2.71 15.70
N ARG A 46 26.88 -2.98 16.69
CA ARG A 46 25.59 -3.65 16.44
C ARG A 46 24.54 -2.64 16.00
N PHE A 47 23.78 -2.99 14.97
CA PHE A 47 22.67 -2.17 14.50
C PHE A 47 21.40 -2.44 15.31
N HIS A 48 20.60 -1.39 15.49
CA HIS A 48 19.31 -1.43 16.18
C HIS A 48 18.29 -0.65 15.37
N VAL A 49 17.13 -1.26 15.09
CA VAL A 49 15.97 -0.54 14.52
C VAL A 49 15.29 0.20 15.65
N THR A 50 15.42 1.52 15.69
CA THR A 50 14.89 2.35 16.78
C THR A 50 13.47 2.84 16.50
N ARG A 51 13.09 2.95 15.23
CA ARG A 51 11.76 3.36 14.80
C ARG A 51 11.41 2.75 13.45
N ILE A 52 10.14 2.39 13.29
CA ILE A 52 9.53 2.07 12.00
C ILE A 52 8.42 3.09 11.77
N VAL A 53 8.41 3.72 10.61
CA VAL A 53 7.31 4.54 10.11
C VAL A 53 6.69 3.76 8.95
N GLN A 54 5.43 3.37 9.13
CA GLN A 54 4.70 2.66 8.10
C GLN A 54 4.47 3.59 6.90
N GLY A 55 4.71 3.07 5.70
CA GLY A 55 4.39 3.73 4.45
C GLY A 55 2.88 3.86 4.25
N SER A 56 2.50 4.63 3.25
CA SER A 56 1.10 4.85 2.91
C SER A 56 0.43 3.57 2.40
N ASN A 57 -0.81 3.36 2.80
CA ASN A 57 -1.69 2.35 2.20
C ASN A 57 -2.60 2.97 1.12
N ILE A 58 -3.36 2.12 0.42
CA ILE A 58 -4.30 2.56 -0.62
C ILE A 58 -5.36 3.50 -0.05
N GLU A 59 -5.88 3.25 1.16
CA GLU A 59 -6.88 4.10 1.80
C GLU A 59 -6.36 5.53 2.06
N ASP A 60 -5.11 5.66 2.54
CA ASP A 60 -4.45 6.95 2.78
C ASP A 60 -4.41 7.77 1.49
N MET A 61 -4.09 7.11 0.36
CA MET A 61 -4.01 7.77 -0.94
C MET A 61 -5.38 8.09 -1.55
N MET A 62 -6.40 7.28 -1.28
CA MET A 62 -7.78 7.61 -1.63
C MET A 62 -8.26 8.85 -0.87
N ARG A 63 -7.95 8.94 0.43
CA ARG A 63 -8.25 10.12 1.26
C ARG A 63 -7.47 11.35 0.79
N PHE A 64 -6.20 11.18 0.44
CA PHE A 64 -5.38 12.24 -0.17
C PHE A 64 -6.02 12.78 -1.47
N ALA A 65 -6.57 11.89 -2.30
CA ALA A 65 -7.33 12.24 -3.51
C ALA A 65 -8.76 12.74 -3.22
N GLN A 66 -9.10 13.04 -1.97
CA GLN A 66 -10.40 13.56 -1.51
C GLN A 66 -11.58 12.60 -1.70
N TYR A 67 -11.32 11.29 -1.78
CA TYR A 67 -12.39 10.28 -1.72
C TYR A 67 -12.76 9.93 -0.28
N ASP A 68 -14.05 9.67 -0.08
CA ASP A 68 -14.56 9.04 1.14
C ASP A 68 -14.62 7.52 0.93
N CYS A 69 -13.65 6.81 1.52
CA CYS A 69 -13.54 5.35 1.42
C CYS A 69 -14.79 4.61 1.95
N THR A 70 -15.53 5.21 2.88
CA THR A 70 -16.80 4.67 3.37
C THR A 70 -17.85 4.72 2.25
N GLN A 71 -17.96 5.86 1.57
CA GLN A 71 -18.90 6.01 0.46
C GLN A 71 -18.54 5.11 -0.73
N LEU A 72 -17.24 4.95 -1.03
CA LEU A 72 -16.78 4.03 -2.07
C LEU A 72 -17.19 2.59 -1.75
N THR A 73 -16.97 2.15 -0.50
CA THR A 73 -17.35 0.81 -0.02
C THR A 73 -18.86 0.59 -0.09
N GLU A 74 -19.67 1.56 0.35
CA GLU A 74 -21.14 1.44 0.27
C GLU A 74 -21.64 1.47 -1.18
N SER A 75 -21.01 2.26 -2.05
CA SER A 75 -21.33 2.26 -3.48
C SER A 75 -21.06 0.90 -4.10
N TYR A 76 -19.93 0.28 -3.79
CA TYR A 76 -19.58 -1.05 -4.27
C TYR A 76 -20.54 -2.12 -3.73
N ARG A 77 -20.88 -2.06 -2.44
CA ARG A 77 -21.88 -2.94 -1.82
C ARG A 77 -23.24 -2.88 -2.54
N ARG A 78 -23.73 -1.68 -2.87
CA ARG A 78 -24.98 -1.50 -3.62
C ARG A 78 -24.91 -2.11 -5.02
N GLN A 79 -23.78 -1.96 -5.72
CA GLN A 79 -23.58 -2.58 -7.04
C GLN A 79 -23.62 -4.11 -6.96
N LEU A 80 -22.97 -4.70 -5.96
CA LEU A 80 -22.98 -6.15 -5.74
C LEU A 80 -24.39 -6.65 -5.38
N ALA A 81 -25.11 -5.96 -4.50
CA ALA A 81 -26.49 -6.30 -4.15
C ALA A 81 -27.42 -6.34 -5.38
N ALA A 82 -27.24 -5.40 -6.32
CA ALA A 82 -28.00 -5.41 -7.57
C ALA A 82 -27.69 -6.63 -8.45
N GLN A 83 -26.44 -7.10 -8.49
CA GLN A 83 -26.08 -8.31 -9.23
C GLN A 83 -26.65 -9.58 -8.59
N VAL A 84 -26.70 -9.63 -7.25
CA VAL A 84 -27.36 -10.71 -6.51
C VAL A 84 -28.85 -10.76 -6.84
N GLN A 85 -29.54 -9.62 -6.78
CA GLN A 85 -30.98 -9.52 -7.12
C GLN A 85 -31.26 -9.93 -8.58
N ALA A 86 -30.33 -9.63 -9.49
CA ALA A 86 -30.42 -10.04 -10.88
C ALA A 86 -30.08 -11.53 -11.12
N GLY A 87 -29.75 -12.30 -10.08
CA GLY A 87 -29.38 -13.72 -10.19
C GLY A 87 -28.03 -13.95 -10.88
N LYS A 88 -27.19 -12.92 -11.01
CA LYS A 88 -25.89 -12.99 -11.71
C LYS A 88 -24.73 -13.40 -10.79
N MET A 89 -24.91 -13.32 -9.47
CA MET A 89 -23.97 -13.86 -8.48
C MET A 89 -24.71 -14.32 -7.22
N SER A 90 -24.05 -15.11 -6.38
CA SER A 90 -24.56 -15.48 -5.06
C SER A 90 -24.24 -14.42 -3.99
N GLU A 91 -24.99 -14.43 -2.89
CA GLU A 91 -24.71 -13.60 -1.72
C GLU A 91 -23.34 -13.90 -1.08
N SER A 92 -22.90 -15.16 -1.13
CA SER A 92 -21.58 -15.56 -0.64
C SER A 92 -20.46 -14.88 -1.43
N THR A 93 -20.51 -14.93 -2.76
CA THR A 93 -19.53 -14.28 -3.63
C THR A 93 -19.55 -12.76 -3.46
N ALA A 94 -20.72 -12.14 -3.32
CA ALA A 94 -20.82 -10.71 -3.02
C ALA A 94 -20.12 -10.35 -1.71
N SER A 95 -20.28 -11.18 -0.67
CA SER A 95 -19.66 -10.96 0.64
C SER A 95 -18.14 -11.11 0.57
N GLU A 96 -17.64 -12.11 -0.13
CA GLU A 96 -16.20 -12.32 -0.38
C GLU A 96 -15.58 -11.12 -1.12
N LEU A 97 -16.26 -10.59 -2.14
CA LEU A 97 -15.78 -9.43 -2.90
C LEU A 97 -15.71 -8.16 -2.05
N ILE A 98 -16.69 -7.93 -1.16
CA ILE A 98 -16.64 -6.78 -0.23
C ILE A 98 -15.46 -6.92 0.72
N GLU A 99 -15.21 -8.12 1.25
CA GLU A 99 -14.11 -8.34 2.17
C GLU A 99 -12.75 -8.18 1.48
N GLN A 100 -12.62 -8.69 0.26
CA GLN A 100 -11.45 -8.45 -0.58
C GLN A 100 -11.23 -6.96 -0.82
N TYR A 101 -12.27 -6.22 -1.22
CA TYR A 101 -12.19 -4.78 -1.46
C TYR A 101 -11.71 -4.01 -0.21
N ARG A 102 -12.24 -4.35 0.97
CA ARG A 102 -11.81 -3.76 2.25
C ARG A 102 -10.37 -4.12 2.59
N SER A 103 -9.96 -5.37 2.41
CA SER A 103 -8.58 -5.80 2.66
C SER A 103 -7.58 -5.06 1.78
N MET A 104 -7.94 -4.80 0.51
CA MET A 104 -7.07 -4.08 -0.43
C MET A 104 -6.82 -2.64 0.02
N ALA A 105 -7.82 -1.96 0.60
CA ALA A 105 -7.64 -0.59 1.10
C ALA A 105 -6.49 -0.48 2.12
N THR A 106 -6.24 -1.54 2.90
CA THR A 106 -5.17 -1.58 3.92
C THR A 106 -3.79 -1.95 3.37
N LYS A 107 -3.70 -2.38 2.11
CA LYS A 107 -2.44 -2.78 1.49
C LYS A 107 -1.57 -1.58 1.10
N SER A 108 -0.28 -1.85 0.99
CA SER A 108 0.70 -0.93 0.43
C SER A 108 0.27 -0.42 -0.95
N THR A 109 0.67 0.80 -1.28
CA THR A 109 0.51 1.34 -2.63
C THR A 109 1.48 0.71 -3.64
N TYR A 110 2.48 -0.03 -3.17
CA TYR A 110 3.50 -0.70 -4.00
C TYR A 110 3.10 -2.14 -4.36
N LEU A 111 3.79 -2.70 -5.35
CA LEU A 111 3.58 -4.07 -5.82
C LEU A 111 4.22 -5.10 -4.88
N ASP A 112 3.63 -6.30 -4.85
CA ASP A 112 4.17 -7.51 -4.22
C ASP A 112 5.04 -8.31 -5.21
#